data_AF-A0AA36LN23-F1
#
_entry.id   AF-A0AA36LN23-F1
#
_cell.length_a   1.000
_cell.length_b   1.000
_cell.length_c   1.000
_cell.angle_alpha   90.00
_cell.angle_beta   90.00
_cell.angle_gamma   90.00
#
_symmetry.space_group_name_H-M   'P 1'
#
loop_
_entity.id
_entity.type
_entity.pdbx_description
1 polymer ?
#
loop_
_entity_poly.entity_id
_entity_poly.type
_entity_poly.pdbx_seq_one_letter_code
_entity_poly.pdbx_strand_id
1 'polypeptide(L)'
;MTAAIPNSAPALQNNNIHLRVAEAWQTNTSGKTAATEQNKPTDKPQISGMEQSDINKFIESLRATPEKRELFALLNNKLRSLSSIEREKFISGLVQTLKASEQPGDQNLLQEKFNPAYSMYIASGILINQLNQESLAKIGQVPREDDDEDDSDEI
;
A
#
# COMPACT_ATOMS: atom_id res chain seq x y z
N MET A 1 -38.14 33.70 4.24
CA MET A 1 -36.67 33.76 4.05
C MET A 1 -36.18 32.32 4.13
N THR A 2 -35.82 31.72 3.00
CA THR A 2 -35.45 30.29 2.92
C THR A 2 -33.96 30.23 2.61
N ALA A 3 -33.18 29.66 3.54
CA ALA A 3 -31.72 29.60 3.44
C ALA A 3 -31.28 28.56 2.38
N ALA A 4 -30.30 28.93 1.56
CA ALA A 4 -29.69 28.07 0.57
C ALA A 4 -28.74 27.04 1.23
N ILE A 5 -28.89 25.77 0.88
CA ILE A 5 -27.96 24.70 1.24
C ILE A 5 -26.76 24.78 0.28
N PRO A 6 -25.51 24.87 0.75
CA PRO A 6 -24.37 24.87 -0.15
C PRO A 6 -24.18 23.44 -0.70
N ASN A 7 -24.30 23.33 -2.02
CA ASN A 7 -24.05 22.11 -2.77
C ASN A 7 -22.54 21.82 -2.72
N SER A 8 -22.12 20.92 -1.82
CA SER A 8 -20.74 20.43 -1.81
C SER A 8 -20.56 19.49 -3.00
N ALA A 9 -19.85 19.97 -4.03
CA ALA A 9 -19.41 19.12 -5.12
C ALA A 9 -18.59 17.93 -4.57
N PRO A 10 -18.74 16.71 -5.13
CA PRO A 10 -17.96 15.57 -4.70
C PRO A 10 -16.48 15.84 -4.98
N ALA A 11 -15.64 15.61 -3.98
CA ALA A 11 -14.19 15.72 -4.11
C ALA A 11 -13.72 14.84 -5.27
N LEU A 12 -13.05 15.45 -6.25
CA LEU A 12 -12.34 14.77 -7.33
C LEU A 12 -11.40 13.74 -6.72
N GLN A 13 -11.82 12.47 -6.69
CA GLN A 13 -10.94 11.36 -6.35
C GLN A 13 -9.90 11.26 -7.45
N ASN A 14 -8.72 11.83 -7.17
CA ASN A 14 -7.62 11.86 -8.10
C ASN A 14 -7.09 10.41 -8.25
N ASN A 15 -7.37 9.76 -9.38
CA ASN A 15 -7.06 8.35 -9.62
C ASN A 15 -5.56 8.03 -9.71
N ASN A 16 -4.69 9.02 -9.52
CA ASN A 16 -3.24 8.85 -9.61
C ASN A 16 -2.71 7.99 -8.46
N ILE A 17 -2.34 6.75 -8.77
CA ILE A 17 -1.83 5.77 -7.81
C ILE A 17 -0.55 6.29 -7.13
N HIS A 18 0.30 7.03 -7.84
CA HIS A 18 1.51 7.61 -7.25
C HIS A 18 1.18 8.68 -6.20
N LEU A 19 0.13 9.47 -6.43
CA LEU A 19 -0.33 10.49 -5.47
C LEU A 19 -0.91 9.83 -4.22
N ARG A 20 -1.75 8.79 -4.38
CA ARG A 20 -2.33 8.04 -3.26
C ARG A 20 -1.27 7.33 -2.42
N VAL A 21 -0.22 6.79 -3.06
CA VAL A 21 0.92 6.20 -2.36
C VAL A 21 1.67 7.28 -1.57
N ALA A 22 1.97 8.42 -2.18
CA ALA A 22 2.64 9.53 -1.50
C ALA A 22 1.82 10.11 -0.33
N GLU A 23 0.50 10.24 -0.50
CA GLU A 23 -0.44 10.68 0.54
C GLU A 23 -0.48 9.68 1.71
N ALA A 24 -0.56 8.37 1.43
CA ALA A 24 -0.54 7.33 2.47
C ALA A 24 0.75 7.34 3.30
N TRP A 25 1.88 7.75 2.71
CA TRP A 25 3.13 7.97 3.44
C TRP A 25 3.08 9.21 4.34
N GLN A 26 2.50 10.32 3.85
CA GLN A 26 2.40 11.59 4.58
C GLN A 26 1.41 11.51 5.75
N THR A 27 0.24 10.91 5.54
CA THR A 27 -0.83 10.82 6.55
C THR A 27 -0.47 9.90 7.70
N ASN A 28 0.41 8.92 7.49
CA ASN A 28 0.93 8.05 8.57
C ASN A 28 2.05 8.70 9.40
N THR A 29 2.66 9.80 8.92
CA THR A 29 3.67 10.55 9.68
C THR A 29 3.10 11.74 10.44
N SER A 30 1.95 12.29 10.01
CA SER A 30 1.25 13.34 10.75
C SER A 30 0.23 12.73 11.70
N GLY A 31 0.73 12.25 12.84
CA GLY A 31 -0.10 12.06 14.03
C GLY A 31 -0.80 13.37 14.36
N LYS A 32 -2.11 13.43 14.12
CA LYS A 32 -2.98 14.51 14.58
C LYS A 32 -3.17 14.34 16.09
N THR A 33 -2.18 14.77 16.87
CA THR A 33 -2.34 14.95 18.32
C THR A 33 -3.04 16.27 18.56
N ALA A 34 -4.34 16.21 18.86
CA ALA A 34 -4.96 17.23 19.68
C ALA A 34 -4.35 17.14 21.09
N ALA A 35 -3.82 18.25 21.56
CA ALA A 35 -3.06 18.36 22.80
C ALA A 35 -3.88 17.95 24.03
N THR A 36 -3.35 17.06 24.86
CA THR A 36 -3.30 17.21 26.33
C THR A 36 -2.11 16.39 26.83
N GLU A 37 -1.30 17.03 27.67
CA GLU A 37 0.00 16.59 28.17
C GLU A 37 -0.08 15.32 29.03
N GLN A 38 0.78 14.32 28.76
CA GLN A 38 1.48 13.59 29.82
C GLN A 38 2.70 12.84 29.26
N ASN A 39 3.87 13.10 29.86
CA ASN A 39 5.17 12.51 29.53
C ASN A 39 5.17 10.97 29.41
N LYS A 40 5.64 10.42 28.28
CA LYS A 40 6.36 9.12 28.19
C LYS A 40 7.12 9.00 26.85
N PRO A 41 8.22 8.23 26.80
CA PRO A 41 9.21 8.29 25.74
C PRO A 41 8.63 7.77 24.43
N THR A 42 9.05 8.39 23.33
CA THR A 42 8.84 7.95 21.95
C THR A 42 8.67 6.44 21.84
N ASP A 43 7.44 6.00 21.57
CA ASP A 43 7.08 4.63 21.20
C ASP A 43 7.80 4.27 19.88
N LYS A 44 9.11 4.02 19.96
CA LYS A 44 9.74 3.16 18.98
C LYS A 44 9.08 1.80 19.16
N PRO A 45 8.50 1.19 18.12
CA PRO A 45 7.98 -0.15 18.22
C PRO A 45 9.07 -1.01 18.86
N GLN A 46 8.77 -1.64 19.99
CA GLN A 46 9.75 -2.43 20.71
C GLN A 46 9.96 -3.73 19.93
N ILE A 47 10.90 -3.71 18.98
CA ILE A 47 11.28 -4.85 18.15
C ILE A 47 12.09 -5.79 19.04
N SER A 48 11.66 -7.04 19.15
CA SER A 48 12.43 -8.08 19.82
C SER A 48 13.72 -8.40 19.06
N GLY A 49 14.72 -8.97 19.74
CA GLY A 49 15.98 -9.35 19.08
C GLY A 49 15.79 -10.33 17.91
N MET A 50 14.77 -11.19 17.99
CA MET A 50 14.44 -12.14 16.91
C MET A 50 13.81 -11.42 15.70
N GLU A 51 12.89 -10.48 15.93
CA GLU A 51 12.31 -9.65 14.87
C GLU A 51 13.39 -8.77 14.21
N GLN A 52 14.35 -8.25 14.98
CA GLN A 52 15.46 -7.47 14.44
C GLN A 52 16.41 -8.33 13.58
N SER A 53 16.71 -9.55 14.00
CA SER A 53 17.48 -10.51 13.20
C SER A 53 16.79 -10.78 11.86
N ASP A 54 15.47 -10.98 11.88
CA ASP A 54 14.68 -11.19 10.68
C ASP A 54 14.72 -9.99 9.72
N ILE A 55 14.65 -8.77 10.26
CA ILE A 55 14.80 -7.53 9.50
C ILE A 55 16.19 -7.47 8.86
N ASN A 56 17.25 -7.76 9.63
CA ASN A 56 18.63 -7.70 9.12
C ASN A 56 18.86 -8.69 7.98
N LYS A 57 18.37 -9.94 8.10
CA LYS A 57 18.42 -10.94 7.01
C LYS A 57 17.67 -10.48 5.76
N PHE A 58 16.54 -9.80 5.95
CA PHE A 58 15.79 -9.25 4.84
C PHE A 58 16.55 -8.11 4.15
N ILE A 59 17.24 -7.23 4.91
CA ILE A 59 18.09 -6.18 4.35
C ILE A 59 19.24 -6.79 3.53
N GLU A 60 19.88 -7.85 4.01
CA GLU A 60 20.90 -8.57 3.23
C GLU A 60 20.32 -9.09 1.91
N SER A 61 19.10 -9.63 1.95
CA SER A 61 18.41 -10.08 0.74
C SER A 61 18.08 -8.92 -0.21
N LEU A 62 17.71 -7.75 0.31
CA LEU A 62 17.51 -6.54 -0.51
C LEU A 62 18.80 -6.12 -1.20
N ARG A 63 19.95 -6.20 -0.52
CA ARG A 63 21.26 -5.89 -1.13
C ARG A 63 21.57 -6.87 -2.27
N ALA A 64 21.42 -8.16 -1.99
CA ALA A 64 21.77 -9.24 -2.91
C ALA A 64 20.86 -9.34 -4.15
N THR A 65 19.64 -8.82 -4.10
CA THR A 65 18.66 -8.98 -5.19
C THR A 65 18.64 -7.74 -6.11
N PRO A 66 19.17 -7.79 -7.34
CA PRO A 66 19.16 -6.65 -8.25
C PRO A 66 17.82 -6.46 -8.98
N GLU A 67 17.11 -7.55 -9.26
CA GLU A 67 15.93 -7.54 -10.13
C GLU A 67 14.67 -7.06 -9.42
N LYS A 68 13.96 -6.11 -10.03
CA LYS A 68 12.74 -5.50 -9.46
C LYS A 68 11.62 -6.51 -9.22
N ARG A 69 11.46 -7.47 -10.14
CA ARG A 69 10.43 -8.52 -10.02
C ARG A 69 10.73 -9.45 -8.85
N GLU A 70 11.99 -9.81 -8.67
CA GLU A 70 12.43 -10.67 -7.57
C GLU A 70 12.32 -9.95 -6.23
N LEU A 71 12.65 -8.66 -6.18
CA LEU A 71 12.43 -7.81 -5.01
C LEU A 71 10.95 -7.75 -4.61
N PHE A 72 10.05 -7.57 -5.59
CA PHE A 72 8.62 -7.63 -5.34
C PHE A 72 8.19 -9.00 -4.79
N ALA A 73 8.63 -10.10 -5.43
CA ALA A 73 8.27 -11.44 -4.98
C ALA A 73 8.77 -11.73 -3.55
N LEU A 74 10.01 -11.35 -3.25
CA LEU A 74 10.63 -11.48 -1.94
C LEU A 74 9.86 -10.71 -0.87
N LEU A 75 9.54 -9.43 -1.13
CA LEU A 75 8.75 -8.62 -0.22
C LEU A 75 7.34 -9.17 -0.03
N ASN A 76 6.65 -9.50 -1.13
CA ASN A 76 5.30 -10.00 -1.09
C ASN A 76 5.20 -11.32 -0.31
N ASN A 77 6.16 -12.24 -0.49
CA ASN A 77 6.21 -13.49 0.27
C ASN A 77 6.43 -13.23 1.77
N LYS A 78 7.37 -12.35 2.13
CA LYS A 78 7.61 -11.99 3.53
C LYS A 78 6.39 -11.34 4.16
N LEU A 79 5.71 -10.43 3.47
CA LEU A 79 4.52 -9.76 4.03
C LEU A 79 3.33 -10.71 4.14
N ARG A 80 3.10 -11.60 3.17
CA ARG A 80 1.99 -12.56 3.22
C ARG A 80 2.14 -13.60 4.33
N SER A 81 3.36 -13.96 4.73
CA SER A 81 3.59 -14.90 5.83
C SER A 81 3.32 -14.30 7.22
N LEU A 82 3.09 -12.99 7.29
CA LEU A 82 2.89 -12.26 8.54
C LEU A 82 1.40 -11.91 8.74
N SER A 83 0.96 -11.85 9.99
CA SER A 83 -0.32 -11.24 10.37
C SER A 83 -0.30 -9.72 10.13
N SER A 84 -1.46 -9.05 10.19
CA SER A 84 -1.53 -7.60 9.97
C SER A 84 -0.62 -6.81 10.93
N ILE A 85 -0.64 -7.17 12.21
CA ILE A 85 0.15 -6.50 13.25
C ILE A 85 1.65 -6.74 13.01
N GLU A 86 2.03 -7.97 12.67
CA GLU A 86 3.43 -8.30 12.38
C GLU A 86 3.93 -7.63 11.09
N ARG A 87 3.08 -7.46 10.07
CA ARG A 87 3.43 -6.71 8.85
C ARG A 87 3.78 -5.28 9.18
N GLU A 88 2.96 -4.59 9.96
CA GLU A 88 3.19 -3.20 10.35
C GLU A 88 4.48 -3.05 11.16
N LYS A 89 4.71 -3.95 12.12
CA LYS A 89 5.96 -4.00 12.89
C LYS A 89 7.18 -4.26 12.00
N PHE A 90 7.08 -5.21 11.09
CA PHE A 90 8.16 -5.54 10.17
C PHE A 90 8.49 -4.37 9.24
N ILE A 91 7.49 -3.75 8.62
CA ILE A 91 7.67 -2.61 7.72
C ILE A 91 8.27 -1.41 8.46
N SER A 92 7.69 -1.03 9.60
CA SER A 92 8.20 0.09 10.40
C SER A 92 9.62 -0.17 10.89
N GLY A 93 9.90 -1.38 11.37
CA GLY A 93 11.23 -1.79 11.80
C GLY A 93 12.27 -1.82 10.69
N LEU A 94 11.91 -2.33 9.51
CA LEU A 94 12.76 -2.31 8.33
C LEU A 94 13.12 -0.87 7.92
N VAL A 95 12.11 0.01 7.83
CA VAL A 95 12.32 1.43 7.48
C VAL A 95 13.20 2.12 8.51
N GLN A 96 12.97 1.88 9.80
CA GLN A 96 13.80 2.46 10.86
C GLN A 96 15.24 1.95 10.80
N THR A 97 15.43 0.65 10.59
CA THR A 97 16.76 0.03 10.50
C THR A 97 17.53 0.58 9.31
N LEU A 98 16.90 0.69 8.13
CA LEU A 98 17.53 1.27 6.94
C LEU A 98 17.88 2.76 7.11
N LYS A 99 17.01 3.55 7.75
CA LYS A 99 17.26 4.97 8.03
C LYS A 99 18.36 5.20 9.06
N ALA A 100 18.48 4.30 10.04
CA ALA A 100 19.50 4.37 11.08
C ALA A 100 20.81 3.67 10.69
N SER A 101 20.86 3.01 9.51
CA SER A 101 22.04 2.29 9.07
C SER A 101 23.18 3.25 8.73
N GLU A 102 24.36 2.96 9.28
CA GLU A 102 25.61 3.63 8.95
C GLU A 102 26.30 2.99 7.73
N GLN A 103 25.78 1.86 7.22
CA GLN A 103 26.36 1.16 6.09
C GLN A 103 26.12 1.93 4.78
N PRO A 104 27.17 2.27 4.03
CA PRO A 104 27.03 2.95 2.74
C PRO A 104 26.13 2.16 1.79
N GLY A 105 25.15 2.85 1.19
CA GLY A 105 24.20 2.26 0.24
C GLY A 105 22.92 1.73 0.86
N ASP A 106 22.83 1.54 2.19
CA ASP A 106 21.58 1.11 2.83
C ASP A 106 20.48 2.16 2.74
N GLN A 107 20.85 3.44 2.79
CA GLN A 107 19.91 4.54 2.57
C GLN A 107 19.29 4.48 1.16
N ASN A 108 20.05 4.01 0.16
CA ASN A 108 19.55 3.84 -1.21
C ASN A 108 18.64 2.63 -1.33
N LEU A 109 18.82 1.58 -0.52
CA LEU A 109 17.93 0.40 -0.54
C LEU A 109 16.48 0.79 -0.28
N LEU A 110 16.24 1.78 0.58
CA LEU A 110 14.90 2.27 0.85
C LEU A 110 14.25 2.86 -0.41
N GLN A 111 14.96 3.76 -1.10
CA GLN A 111 14.42 4.49 -2.25
C GLN A 111 14.40 3.65 -3.54
N GLU A 112 15.45 2.87 -3.78
CA GLU A 112 15.67 2.18 -5.06
C GLU A 112 15.06 0.79 -5.09
N LYS A 113 14.88 0.14 -3.93
CA LYS A 113 14.42 -1.26 -3.84
C LYS A 113 13.14 -1.43 -3.05
N PHE A 114 13.15 -1.06 -1.78
CA PHE A 114 12.01 -1.31 -0.89
C PHE A 114 10.77 -0.52 -1.30
N ASN A 115 10.87 0.80 -1.50
CA ASN A 115 9.73 1.64 -1.84
C ASN A 115 9.04 1.22 -3.15
N PRO A 116 9.77 0.93 -4.25
CA PRO A 116 9.16 0.40 -5.48
C PRO A 116 8.47 -0.95 -5.26
N ALA A 117 9.13 -1.90 -4.61
CA ALA A 117 8.56 -3.22 -4.34
C ALA A 117 7.29 -3.13 -3.47
N TYR A 118 7.30 -2.28 -2.45
CA TYR A 118 6.17 -2.08 -1.56
C TYR A 118 5.01 -1.38 -2.24
N SER A 119 5.29 -0.42 -3.13
CA SER A 119 4.26 0.22 -3.95
C SER A 119 3.55 -0.80 -4.85
N MET A 120 4.31 -1.72 -5.46
CA MET A 120 3.73 -2.83 -6.24
C MET A 120 2.88 -3.77 -5.37
N TYR A 121 3.28 -4.03 -4.12
CA TYR A 121 2.50 -4.83 -3.17
C TYR A 121 1.15 -4.20 -2.85
N ILE A 122 1.12 -2.90 -2.55
CA ILE A 122 -0.13 -2.17 -2.30
C ILE A 122 -1.01 -2.17 -3.56
N ALA A 123 -0.44 -1.83 -4.72
CA ALA A 123 -1.17 -1.79 -5.98
C ALA A 123 -1.78 -3.14 -6.34
N SER A 124 -1.04 -4.24 -6.11
CA SER A 124 -1.54 -5.60 -6.33
C SER A 124 -2.74 -5.92 -5.44
N GLY A 125 -2.72 -5.50 -4.17
CA GLY A 125 -3.85 -5.65 -3.26
C GLY A 125 -5.09 -4.89 -3.73
N ILE A 126 -4.92 -3.66 -4.22
CA ILE A 126 -6.02 -2.84 -4.77
C ILE A 126 -6.62 -3.51 -6.01
N LEU A 127 -5.78 -3.95 -6.95
CA LEU A 127 -6.21 -4.59 -8.18
C LEU A 127 -6.98 -5.88 -7.90
N ILE A 128 -6.47 -6.73 -7.01
CA ILE A 128 -7.16 -7.97 -6.61
C ILE A 128 -8.53 -7.65 -6.02
N ASN A 129 -8.62 -6.64 -5.16
CA ASN A 129 -9.91 -6.25 -4.59
C ASN A 129 -10.89 -5.75 -5.67
N GLN A 130 -10.43 -4.93 -6.62
CA GLN A 130 -11.25 -4.47 -7.74
C GLN A 130 -11.77 -5.63 -8.60
N LEU A 131 -10.89 -6.56 -8.97
CA LEU A 131 -11.25 -7.75 -9.73
C LEU A 131 -12.25 -8.64 -8.97
N ASN A 132 -12.08 -8.79 -7.66
CA ASN A 132 -13.04 -9.53 -6.84
C ASN A 132 -14.42 -8.85 -6.84
N GLN A 133 -14.48 -7.52 -6.71
CA GLN A 133 -15.74 -6.79 -6.76
C GLN A 133 -16.41 -6.88 -8.14
N GLU A 134 -15.63 -6.76 -9.22
CA GLU A 134 -16.14 -6.91 -10.58
C GLU A 134 -16.66 -8.33 -10.83
N SER A 135 -15.92 -9.34 -10.38
CA SER A 135 -16.36 -10.73 -10.48
C SER A 135 -17.64 -10.98 -9.70
N LEU A 136 -17.74 -10.49 -8.46
CA LEU A 136 -18.95 -10.64 -7.64
C LEU A 136 -20.17 -9.94 -8.27
N ALA A 137 -19.95 -8.79 -8.94
CA ALA A 137 -21.02 -8.09 -9.65
C ALA A 137 -21.54 -8.88 -10.87
N LYS A 138 -20.68 -9.64 -11.55
CA LYS A 138 -21.01 -10.43 -12.74
C LYS A 138 -21.55 -11.83 -12.43
N ILE A 139 -21.27 -12.38 -11.24
CA ILE A 139 -21.80 -13.69 -10.83
C ILE A 139 -23.33 -13.65 -10.80
N GLY A 140 -23.98 -14.56 -11.53
CA GLY A 140 -25.43 -14.65 -11.64
C GLY A 140 -26.06 -13.76 -12.71
N GLN A 141 -25.27 -12.92 -13.40
CA GLN A 141 -25.73 -12.26 -14.62
C GLN A 141 -25.51 -13.20 -15.81
N VAL A 142 -26.58 -13.52 -16.53
CA VAL A 142 -26.48 -14.15 -17.86
C VAL A 142 -25.82 -13.12 -18.78
N PRO A 143 -24.73 -13.45 -19.49
CA PRO A 143 -24.20 -12.57 -20.53
C PRO A 143 -25.37 -12.20 -21.45
N ARG A 144 -25.66 -10.91 -21.57
CA ARG A 144 -26.70 -10.44 -22.50
C ARG A 144 -26.15 -10.68 -23.90
N GLU A 145 -26.70 -11.67 -24.60
CA GLU A 145 -26.47 -11.94 -26.02
C GLU A 145 -27.37 -11.04 -26.90
N ASP A 146 -27.73 -9.85 -26.42
CA ASP A 146 -28.62 -8.93 -27.15
C ASP A 146 -27.76 -7.86 -27.85
N ASP A 147 -26.98 -8.26 -28.86
CA ASP A 147 -26.52 -7.33 -29.90
C ASP A 147 -26.22 -8.10 -31.21
N ASP A 148 -27.20 -8.84 -31.70
CA ASP A 148 -27.23 -9.23 -33.11
C ASP A 148 -28.50 -8.59 -33.74
N GLU A 149 -28.30 -7.39 -34.28
CA GLU A 149 -28.90 -6.89 -35.53
C GLU A 149 -30.44 -6.89 -35.64
N ASP A 150 -31.09 -5.84 -35.11
CA ASP A 150 -32.43 -5.42 -35.61
C ASP A 150 -32.20 -4.63 -36.91
N ASP A 151 -32.02 -5.37 -38.00
CA ASP A 151 -31.96 -4.85 -39.36
C ASP A 151 -33.24 -4.05 -39.63
N SER A 152 -33.04 -2.76 -39.88
CA SER A 152 -34.08 -1.81 -40.23
C SER A 152 -34.57 -2.10 -41.65
N ASP A 153 -35.47 -3.07 -41.82
CA ASP A 153 -36.18 -3.28 -43.08
C ASP A 153 -37.63 -2.76 -43.01
N GLU A 154 -37.75 -1.56 -43.58
CA GLU A 154 -38.93 -0.86 -44.05
C GLU A 154 -39.85 -1.76 -44.92
N ILE A 155 -41.14 -1.84 -44.57
CA ILE A 155 -42.26 -2.21 -45.47
C ILE A 155 -43.52 -1.41 -45.15
#